data_AF-A0A5Y8YA04-F1
#
_entry.id   AF-A0A5Y8YA04-F1
#
_cell.length_a   1.000
_cell.length_b   1.000
_cell.length_c   1.000
_cell.angle_alpha   90.00
_cell.angle_beta   90.00
_cell.angle_gamma   90.00
#
_symmetry.space_group_name_H-M   'P 1'
#
loop_
_entity.id
_entity.type
_entity.pdbx_description
1 polymer ?
#
loop_
_entity_poly.entity_id
_entity_poly.type
_entity_poly.pdbx_seq_one_letter_code
_entity_poly.pdbx_strand_id
1 'polypeptide(L)'
;MDNKQQINKLRDMAELAQASYGYFHYVDNKFDIKDEDKIVTFENVLDITYKNSKIIDERGFKIGKLDGDFSPLQAKQFFSRYDLLIHQPNTESSFSATLFYDKQKDKFIAGFRGTETDNFIDLVQDIAQDITLSLNGNIQSSFLLEFLEQVNKIIKNKHKRIIFVGHSLGGYLAQMALIYCDIKYKDKLSFSPNEVYTFNAPSVYGWNGS
;
A
#
# COMPACT_ATOMS: atom_id res chain seq x y z
N MET A 1 0.40 9.62 26.06
CA MET A 1 -0.65 9.06 25.20
C MET A 1 -1.41 8.06 26.05
N ASP A 2 -2.71 8.21 26.24
CA ASP A 2 -3.47 7.27 27.07
C ASP A 2 -3.79 5.98 26.29
N ASN A 3 -4.25 4.94 27.00
CA ASN A 3 -4.57 3.63 26.40
C ASN A 3 -5.62 3.73 25.30
N LYS A 4 -6.61 4.62 25.45
CA LYS A 4 -7.69 4.81 24.47
C LYS A 4 -7.15 5.43 23.19
N GLN A 5 -6.24 6.40 23.30
CA GLN A 5 -5.55 7.01 22.17
C GLN A 5 -4.68 5.99 21.42
N GLN A 6 -3.97 5.12 22.13
CA GLN A 6 -3.17 4.06 21.52
C GLN A 6 -4.04 3.04 20.76
N ILE A 7 -5.12 2.58 21.37
CA ILE A 7 -6.07 1.64 20.74
C ILE A 7 -6.67 2.26 19.48
N ASN A 8 -7.12 3.51 19.54
CA ASN A 8 -7.66 4.21 18.38
C ASN A 8 -6.63 4.35 17.27
N LYS A 9 -5.36 4.62 17.61
CA LYS A 9 -4.28 4.72 16.63
C LYS A 9 -4.02 3.37 15.95
N LEU A 10 -3.95 2.27 16.70
CA LEU A 10 -3.78 0.94 16.14
C LEU A 10 -4.95 0.55 15.23
N ARG A 11 -6.18 0.86 15.63
CA ARG A 11 -7.38 0.64 14.80
C ARG A 11 -7.32 1.42 13.49
N ASP A 12 -6.99 2.72 13.55
CA ASP A 12 -6.85 3.56 12.34
C ASP A 12 -5.79 3.00 11.39
N MET A 13 -4.66 2.50 11.92
CA MET A 13 -3.59 1.91 11.11
C MET A 13 -3.99 0.53 10.56
N ALA A 14 -4.73 -0.28 11.30
CA ALA A 14 -5.24 -1.56 10.80
C ALA A 14 -6.24 -1.34 9.65
N GLU A 15 -7.11 -0.33 9.76
CA GLU A 15 -8.02 0.06 8.67
C GLU A 15 -7.25 0.55 7.43
N LEU A 16 -6.18 1.34 7.59
CA LEU A 16 -5.29 1.74 6.49
C LEU A 16 -4.56 0.54 5.86
N ALA A 17 -4.11 -0.42 6.67
CA ALA A 17 -3.51 -1.65 6.17
C ALA A 17 -4.52 -2.44 5.31
N GLN A 18 -5.77 -2.56 5.76
CA GLN A 18 -6.83 -3.22 5.00
C GLN A 18 -7.19 -2.44 3.73
N ALA A 19 -7.31 -1.11 3.78
CA ALA A 19 -7.57 -0.27 2.62
C ALA A 19 -6.48 -0.37 1.55
N SER A 20 -5.23 -0.68 1.93
CA SER A 20 -4.13 -0.86 0.98
C SER A 20 -4.31 -2.05 0.02
N TYR A 21 -5.25 -2.96 0.31
CA TYR A 21 -5.62 -4.07 -0.57
C TYR A 21 -6.60 -3.67 -1.69
N GLY A 22 -7.10 -2.43 -1.69
CA GLY A 22 -8.01 -1.92 -2.71
C GLY A 22 -7.39 -1.87 -4.11
N TYR A 23 -8.13 -2.36 -5.10
CA TYR A 23 -7.76 -2.32 -6.52
C TYR A 23 -8.06 -0.95 -7.14
N PHE A 24 -7.39 0.10 -6.68
CA PHE A 24 -7.72 1.49 -7.03
C PHE A 24 -7.45 1.87 -8.49
N HIS A 25 -6.68 1.07 -9.23
CA HIS A 25 -6.49 1.24 -10.67
C HIS A 25 -7.76 0.99 -11.50
N TYR A 26 -8.83 0.44 -10.89
CA TYR A 26 -10.13 0.32 -11.54
C TYR A 26 -11.02 1.55 -11.40
N VAL A 27 -10.63 2.56 -10.60
CA VAL A 27 -11.35 3.84 -10.55
C VAL A 27 -11.43 4.44 -11.96
N ASP A 28 -12.51 5.16 -12.23
CA ASP A 28 -12.84 5.75 -13.54
C ASP A 28 -13.17 4.74 -14.67
N ASN A 29 -13.04 3.44 -14.44
CA ASN A 29 -13.53 2.41 -15.35
C ASN A 29 -15.03 2.10 -15.10
N LYS A 30 -15.64 1.30 -15.98
CA LYS A 30 -17.07 0.96 -15.91
C LYS A 30 -17.31 -0.40 -15.27
N PHE A 31 -18.46 -0.55 -14.63
CA PHE A 31 -18.96 -1.86 -14.22
C PHE A 31 -19.42 -2.68 -15.45
N ASP A 32 -19.17 -4.00 -15.45
CA ASP A 32 -19.68 -4.98 -16.43
C ASP A 32 -21.16 -5.30 -16.15
N ILE A 33 -22.02 -4.28 -16.21
CA ILE A 33 -23.46 -4.38 -16.02
C ILE A 33 -24.19 -3.92 -17.27
N LYS A 34 -25.30 -4.58 -17.58
CA LYS A 34 -26.21 -4.15 -18.65
C LYS A 34 -27.03 -2.98 -18.08
N ASP A 35 -27.03 -1.85 -18.79
CA ASP A 35 -27.92 -0.68 -18.60
C ASP A 35 -27.51 0.46 -17.65
N GLU A 36 -26.28 0.55 -17.15
CA GLU A 36 -25.81 1.80 -16.52
C GLU A 36 -24.36 2.13 -16.89
N ASP A 37 -24.12 3.38 -17.33
CA ASP A 37 -22.79 4.00 -17.41
C ASP A 37 -22.26 4.34 -16.00
N LYS A 38 -22.33 3.37 -15.09
CA LYS A 38 -21.85 3.51 -13.73
C LYS A 38 -20.34 3.39 -13.72
N ILE A 39 -19.69 4.45 -13.24
CA ILE A 39 -18.24 4.54 -13.11
C ILE A 39 -17.85 4.10 -11.69
N VAL A 40 -16.74 3.37 -11.59
CA VAL A 40 -16.17 2.93 -10.32
C VAL A 40 -15.59 4.12 -9.56
N THR A 41 -16.04 4.34 -8.33
CA THR A 41 -15.46 5.33 -7.41
C THR A 41 -14.48 4.70 -6.43
N PHE A 42 -13.69 5.53 -5.74
CA PHE A 42 -12.83 5.07 -4.64
C PHE A 42 -13.59 4.31 -3.56
N GLU A 43 -14.80 4.76 -3.17
CA GLU A 43 -15.57 4.03 -2.17
C GLU A 43 -15.97 2.64 -2.66
N ASN A 44 -16.35 2.50 -3.93
CA ASN A 44 -16.75 1.21 -4.49
C ASN A 44 -15.62 0.18 -4.42
N VAL A 45 -14.36 0.62 -4.59
CA VAL A 45 -13.19 -0.27 -4.53
C VAL A 45 -13.04 -0.94 -3.16
N LEU A 46 -13.37 -0.25 -2.07
CA LEU A 46 -13.27 -0.79 -0.71
C LEU A 46 -14.58 -1.39 -0.21
N ASP A 47 -15.72 -1.00 -0.75
CA ASP A 47 -17.05 -1.41 -0.28
C ASP A 47 -17.39 -2.86 -0.66
N ILE A 48 -17.70 -3.66 0.36
CA ILE A 48 -18.07 -5.07 0.26
C ILE A 48 -19.30 -5.34 -0.61
N THR A 49 -20.20 -4.36 -0.75
CA THR A 49 -21.37 -4.50 -1.63
C THR A 49 -21.00 -4.62 -3.10
N TYR A 50 -19.82 -4.12 -3.48
CA TYR A 50 -19.28 -4.22 -4.84
C TYR A 50 -18.28 -5.36 -5.00
N LYS A 51 -18.02 -6.15 -3.95
CA LYS A 51 -17.13 -7.31 -4.02
C LYS A 51 -17.55 -8.27 -5.13
N ASN A 52 -16.60 -8.74 -5.93
CA ASN A 52 -16.79 -9.53 -7.14
C ASN A 52 -17.50 -8.83 -8.32
N SER A 53 -17.83 -7.55 -8.22
CA SER A 53 -18.31 -6.78 -9.37
C SER A 53 -17.21 -6.71 -10.42
N LYS A 54 -17.55 -7.10 -11.64
CA LYS A 54 -16.62 -7.13 -12.78
C LYS A 54 -16.47 -5.73 -13.37
N ILE A 55 -15.26 -5.41 -13.79
CA ILE A 55 -14.90 -4.10 -14.35
C ILE A 55 -14.50 -4.28 -15.81
N ILE A 56 -14.92 -3.34 -16.66
CA ILE A 56 -14.56 -3.25 -18.07
C ILE A 56 -13.84 -1.93 -18.38
N ASP A 57 -12.91 -1.98 -19.33
CA ASP A 57 -12.26 -0.77 -19.88
C ASP A 57 -13.22 0.02 -20.78
N GLU A 58 -12.74 1.16 -21.30
CA GLU A 58 -13.49 2.03 -22.23
C GLU A 58 -13.94 1.33 -23.52
N ARG A 59 -13.30 0.21 -23.90
CA ARG A 59 -13.62 -0.60 -25.08
C ARG A 59 -14.54 -1.77 -24.76
N GLY A 60 -14.92 -1.95 -23.49
CA GLY A 60 -15.79 -3.03 -23.03
C GLY A 60 -15.08 -4.35 -22.74
N PHE A 61 -13.73 -4.37 -22.70
CA PHE A 61 -12.98 -5.56 -22.33
C PHE A 61 -12.94 -5.74 -20.82
N LYS A 62 -13.15 -6.97 -20.34
CA LYS A 62 -13.08 -7.29 -18.91
C LYS A 62 -11.64 -7.19 -18.43
N ILE A 63 -11.41 -6.31 -17.45
CA ILE A 63 -10.07 -6.05 -16.89
C ILE A 63 -9.90 -6.60 -15.48
N GLY A 64 -11.00 -6.94 -14.79
CA GLY A 64 -10.93 -7.61 -13.50
C GLY A 64 -12.20 -7.51 -12.67
N LYS A 65 -12.04 -7.58 -11.35
CA LYS A 65 -13.13 -7.48 -10.39
C LYS A 65 -12.68 -6.76 -9.11
N LEU A 66 -13.62 -6.16 -8.40
CA LEU A 66 -13.38 -5.54 -7.09
C LEU A 66 -13.34 -6.60 -5.97
N ASP A 67 -12.62 -6.28 -4.89
CA ASP A 67 -12.40 -7.19 -3.75
C ASP A 67 -12.44 -6.44 -2.40
N GLY A 68 -13.29 -5.42 -2.30
CA GLY A 68 -13.45 -4.63 -1.08
C GLY A 68 -14.08 -5.41 0.08
N ASP A 69 -13.69 -5.08 1.31
CA ASP A 69 -14.16 -5.70 2.55
C ASP A 69 -14.75 -4.70 3.56
N PHE A 70 -14.78 -3.41 3.23
CA PHE A 70 -15.36 -2.39 4.10
C PHE A 70 -16.88 -2.42 4.01
N SER A 71 -17.56 -2.11 5.11
CA SER A 71 -18.98 -1.74 4.99
C SER A 71 -19.15 -0.47 4.14
N PRO A 72 -20.31 -0.24 3.50
CA PRO A 72 -20.53 0.98 2.71
C PRO A 72 -20.28 2.28 3.48
N LEU A 73 -20.68 2.31 4.76
CA LEU A 73 -20.46 3.47 5.61
C LEU A 73 -18.97 3.66 5.93
N GLN A 74 -18.26 2.57 6.20
CA GLN A 74 -16.83 2.60 6.48
C GLN A 74 -16.04 3.11 5.26
N ALA A 75 -16.34 2.64 4.05
CA ALA A 75 -15.70 3.13 2.82
C ALA A 75 -15.91 4.65 2.63
N LYS A 76 -17.14 5.13 2.82
CA LYS A 76 -17.44 6.58 2.76
C LYS A 76 -16.69 7.37 3.84
N GLN A 77 -16.70 6.88 5.07
CA GLN A 77 -16.00 7.53 6.18
C GLN A 77 -14.48 7.56 5.96
N PHE A 78 -13.91 6.49 5.40
CA PHE A 78 -12.51 6.41 5.06
C PHE A 78 -12.10 7.52 4.08
N PHE A 79 -12.77 7.64 2.93
CA PHE A 79 -12.44 8.67 1.93
C PHE A 79 -12.86 10.09 2.33
N SER A 80 -13.77 10.24 3.30
CA SER A 80 -14.02 11.54 3.94
C SER A 80 -12.79 12.07 4.70
N ARG A 81 -11.90 11.18 5.16
CA ARG A 81 -10.69 11.51 5.92
C ARG A 81 -9.42 11.39 5.11
N TYR A 82 -9.29 10.39 4.25
CA TYR A 82 -8.07 10.11 3.51
C TYR A 82 -8.23 10.45 2.03
N ASP A 83 -7.24 11.14 1.48
CA ASP A 83 -7.08 11.26 0.03
C ASP A 83 -6.11 10.18 -0.45
N LEU A 84 -6.41 9.54 -1.58
CA LEU A 84 -5.46 8.66 -2.27
C LEU A 84 -4.64 9.51 -3.24
N LEU A 85 -3.32 9.48 -3.09
CA LEU A 85 -2.41 10.31 -3.90
C LEU A 85 -1.77 9.54 -5.04
N ILE A 86 -1.29 8.32 -4.76
CA ILE A 86 -0.77 7.39 -5.76
C ILE A 86 -1.10 5.97 -5.36
N HIS A 87 -1.34 5.11 -6.35
CA HIS A 87 -1.51 3.69 -6.18
C HIS A 87 -0.65 2.96 -7.20
N GLN A 88 0.24 2.10 -6.72
CA GLN A 88 0.94 1.12 -7.51
C GLN A 88 0.09 -0.16 -7.53
N PRO A 89 -0.52 -0.53 -8.67
CA PRO A 89 -1.23 -1.80 -8.79
C PRO A 89 -0.25 -2.98 -8.68
N ASN A 90 -0.80 -4.18 -8.47
CA ASN A 90 -0.02 -5.41 -8.42
C ASN A 90 0.91 -5.52 -9.63
N THR A 91 2.21 -5.58 -9.38
CA THR A 91 3.22 -5.86 -10.41
C THR A 91 3.31 -7.37 -10.65
N GLU A 92 4.13 -7.79 -11.62
CA GLU A 92 4.41 -9.22 -11.86
C GLU A 92 4.96 -9.92 -10.60
N SER A 93 5.71 -9.20 -9.76
CA SER A 93 6.20 -9.69 -8.47
C SER A 93 5.17 -9.59 -7.33
N SER A 94 3.90 -9.32 -7.63
CA SER A 94 2.81 -9.18 -6.66
C SER A 94 2.99 -8.03 -5.66
N PHE A 95 3.85 -7.06 -5.96
CA PHE A 95 4.01 -5.84 -5.16
C PHE A 95 2.87 -4.86 -5.45
N SER A 96 2.26 -4.31 -4.39
CA SER A 96 1.33 -3.19 -4.49
C SER A 96 1.44 -2.30 -3.26
N ALA A 97 1.37 -1.00 -3.49
CA ALA A 97 1.44 0.00 -2.44
C ALA A 97 0.59 1.22 -2.80
N THR A 98 0.11 1.92 -1.78
CA THR A 98 -0.74 3.10 -1.94
C THR A 98 -0.29 4.19 -0.99
N LEU A 99 -0.16 5.42 -1.49
CA LEU A 99 0.10 6.59 -0.65
C LEU A 99 -1.22 7.30 -0.36
N PHE A 100 -1.57 7.40 0.92
CA PHE A 100 -2.69 8.15 1.42
C PHE A 100 -2.24 9.44 2.10
N TYR A 101 -3.12 10.43 2.16
CA TYR A 101 -2.97 11.64 2.95
C TYR A 101 -4.14 11.80 3.90
N ASP A 102 -3.84 11.87 5.21
CA ASP A 102 -4.83 12.10 6.26
C ASP A 102 -5.13 13.59 6.38
N LYS A 103 -6.30 14.01 5.88
CA LYS A 103 -6.76 15.39 5.91
C LYS A 103 -6.94 15.93 7.34
N GLN A 104 -7.21 15.06 8.31
CA GLN A 104 -7.48 15.47 9.69
C GLN A 104 -6.21 15.60 10.51
N LYS A 105 -5.23 14.72 10.29
CA LYS A 105 -3.98 14.69 11.07
C LYS A 105 -2.79 15.32 10.37
N ASP A 106 -2.96 15.73 9.12
CA ASP A 106 -1.93 16.32 8.26
C ASP A 106 -0.68 15.43 8.14
N LYS A 107 -0.90 14.17 7.71
CA LYS A 107 0.16 13.15 7.60
C LYS A 107 0.04 12.34 6.32
N PHE A 108 1.19 11.91 5.81
CA PHE A 108 1.26 10.91 4.74
C PHE A 108 1.29 9.51 5.33
N ILE A 109 0.66 8.56 4.64
CA ILE A 109 0.64 7.16 5.03
C ILE A 109 0.90 6.31 3.79
N ALA A 110 2.00 5.57 3.76
CA ALA A 110 2.23 4.55 2.72
C ALA A 110 1.74 3.20 3.23
N GLY A 111 0.69 2.67 2.60
CA GLY A 111 0.15 1.34 2.84
C GLY A 111 0.72 0.34 1.85
N PHE A 112 1.28 -0.75 2.36
CA PHE A 112 1.84 -1.85 1.57
C PHE A 112 0.93 -3.07 1.67
N ARG A 113 0.58 -3.64 0.51
CA ARG A 113 -0.26 -4.82 0.40
C ARG A 113 0.59 -6.10 0.54
N GLY A 114 0.10 -7.08 1.28
CA GLY A 114 0.65 -8.43 1.26
C GLY A 114 -0.12 -9.36 0.30
N THR A 115 0.59 -10.28 -0.33
CA THR A 115 0.01 -11.43 -1.03
C THR A 115 0.31 -12.68 -0.21
N GLU A 116 -0.70 -13.48 0.09
CA GLU A 116 -0.50 -14.69 0.89
C GLU A 116 -0.02 -15.82 -0.03
N THR A 117 1.12 -16.41 0.34
CA THR A 117 1.56 -17.79 0.09
C THR A 117 2.45 -18.16 -1.11
N ASP A 118 2.16 -17.88 -2.38
CA ASP A 118 2.99 -18.53 -3.45
C ASP A 118 4.25 -17.75 -3.85
N ASN A 119 4.20 -16.41 -3.89
CA ASN A 119 5.33 -15.56 -4.34
C ASN A 119 6.08 -14.89 -3.17
N PHE A 120 5.77 -15.26 -1.93
CA PHE A 120 6.35 -14.61 -0.74
C PHE A 120 7.87 -14.81 -0.67
N ILE A 121 8.34 -16.04 -0.92
CA ILE A 121 9.76 -16.38 -0.83
C ILE A 121 10.53 -15.64 -1.92
N ASP A 122 10.02 -15.64 -3.16
CA ASP A 122 10.67 -14.97 -4.29
C ASP A 122 10.78 -13.46 -4.07
N LEU A 123 9.72 -12.80 -3.60
CA LEU A 123 9.76 -11.36 -3.30
C LEU A 123 10.76 -11.02 -2.18
N VAL A 124 10.83 -11.86 -1.14
CA VAL A 124 11.81 -11.69 -0.05
C VAL A 124 13.24 -11.86 -0.59
N GLN A 125 13.48 -12.88 -1.42
CA GLN A 125 14.78 -13.11 -2.04
C GLN A 125 15.18 -11.96 -2.95
N ASP A 126 14.27 -11.47 -3.80
CA ASP A 126 14.52 -10.31 -4.68
C ASP A 126 14.92 -9.07 -3.88
N ILE A 127 14.19 -8.76 -2.80
CA ILE A 127 14.50 -7.60 -1.96
C ILE A 127 15.82 -7.79 -1.20
N ALA A 128 16.09 -8.98 -0.67
CA ALA A 128 17.32 -9.30 0.03
C ALA A 128 18.53 -9.30 -0.91
N GLN A 129 18.36 -9.81 -2.13
CA GLN A 129 19.37 -9.79 -3.18
C GLN A 129 19.62 -8.36 -3.66
N ASP A 130 18.58 -7.53 -3.84
CA ASP A 130 18.75 -6.10 -4.16
C ASP A 130 19.53 -5.38 -3.05
N ILE A 131 19.25 -5.66 -1.76
CA ILE A 131 20.08 -5.15 -0.66
C ILE A 131 21.53 -5.59 -0.81
N THR A 132 21.78 -6.88 -1.00
CA THR A 132 23.12 -7.46 -1.04
C THR A 132 23.93 -7.00 -2.27
N LEU A 133 23.31 -6.96 -3.45
CA LEU A 133 23.96 -6.57 -4.71
C LEU A 133 24.17 -5.06 -4.80
N SER A 134 23.28 -4.24 -4.24
CA SER A 134 23.48 -2.79 -4.21
C SER A 134 24.70 -2.34 -3.40
N LEU A 135 25.06 -3.10 -2.35
CA LEU A 135 26.31 -2.89 -1.59
C LEU A 135 27.55 -3.14 -2.47
N ASN A 136 27.38 -3.85 -3.59
CA ASN A 136 28.43 -4.19 -4.57
C ASN A 136 28.30 -3.41 -5.90
N GLY A 137 27.41 -2.41 -6.00
CA GLY A 137 27.44 -1.40 -7.06
C GLY A 137 26.62 -1.64 -8.34
N ASN A 138 25.87 -2.76 -8.46
CA ASN A 138 24.92 -2.95 -9.57
C ASN A 138 23.48 -2.80 -9.06
N ILE A 139 22.77 -1.78 -9.56
CA ILE A 139 21.43 -1.41 -9.11
C ILE A 139 20.42 -1.77 -10.21
N GLN A 140 19.58 -2.77 -9.94
CA GLN A 140 18.31 -2.94 -10.64
C GLN A 140 17.23 -2.30 -9.75
N SER A 141 16.36 -1.43 -10.29
CA SER A 141 15.33 -0.78 -9.48
C SER A 141 14.25 -1.80 -9.10
N SER A 142 14.14 -2.10 -7.81
CA SER A 142 13.00 -2.87 -7.30
C SER A 142 11.72 -2.01 -7.35
N PHE A 143 10.55 -2.63 -7.58
CA PHE A 143 9.27 -1.93 -7.58
C PHE A 143 9.01 -1.15 -6.28
N LEU A 144 9.56 -1.62 -5.16
CA LEU A 144 9.55 -0.91 -3.88
C LEU A 144 10.31 0.42 -3.96
N LEU A 145 11.53 0.43 -4.51
CA LEU A 145 12.31 1.66 -4.68
C LEU A 145 11.60 2.65 -5.60
N GLU A 146 11.06 2.18 -6.74
CA GLU A 146 10.34 3.02 -7.69
C GLU A 146 9.12 3.69 -7.05
N PHE A 147 8.36 2.95 -6.25
CA PHE A 147 7.26 3.52 -5.47
C PHE A 147 7.77 4.56 -4.46
N LEU A 148 8.83 4.26 -3.70
CA LEU A 148 9.40 5.20 -2.73
C LEU A 148 9.95 6.46 -3.39
N GLU A 149 10.47 6.40 -4.61
CA GLU A 149 10.87 7.58 -5.37
C GLU A 149 9.68 8.44 -5.81
N GLN A 150 8.56 7.83 -6.20
CA GLN A 150 7.31 8.55 -6.47
C GLN A 150 6.80 9.24 -5.20
N VAL A 151 6.81 8.53 -4.07
CA VAL A 151 6.49 9.11 -2.75
C VAL A 151 7.43 10.28 -2.46
N ASN A 152 8.75 10.10 -2.65
CA ASN A 152 9.74 11.15 -2.43
C ASN A 152 9.37 12.40 -3.23
N LYS A 153 9.05 12.29 -4.52
CA LYS A 153 8.67 13.44 -5.37
C LYS A 153 7.45 14.20 -4.84
N ILE A 154 6.49 13.51 -4.24
CA ILE A 154 5.25 14.11 -3.71
C ILE A 154 5.48 14.82 -2.37
N ILE A 155 6.36 14.28 -1.52
CA ILE A 155 6.57 14.77 -0.16
C ILE A 155 7.83 15.63 0.02
N LYS A 156 8.78 15.56 -0.93
CA LYS A 156 9.95 16.43 -1.03
C LYS A 156 9.43 17.86 -1.09
N ASN A 157 9.78 18.66 -0.09
CA ASN A 157 9.33 20.05 0.19
C ASN A 157 8.07 20.21 1.06
N LYS A 158 7.40 19.14 1.47
CA LYS A 158 6.26 19.26 2.40
C LYS A 158 6.70 19.27 3.87
N HIS A 159 7.90 18.75 4.18
CA HIS A 159 8.40 18.60 5.57
C HIS A 159 7.40 17.90 6.52
N LYS A 160 6.51 17.06 5.97
CA LYS A 160 5.47 16.38 6.73
C LYS A 160 5.90 14.97 7.11
N ARG A 161 5.33 14.50 8.22
CA ARG A 161 5.55 13.14 8.73
C ARG A 161 4.90 12.11 7.82
N ILE A 162 5.61 11.01 7.57
CA ILE A 162 5.09 9.84 6.86
C ILE A 162 5.09 8.63 7.79
N ILE A 163 4.03 7.83 7.68
CA ILE A 163 3.85 6.58 8.41
C ILE A 163 3.85 5.44 7.39
N PHE A 164 4.53 4.35 7.69
CA PHE A 164 4.43 3.13 6.89
C PHE A 164 3.53 2.13 7.59
N VAL A 165 2.72 1.41 6.81
CA VAL A 165 1.76 0.46 7.35
C VAL A 165 1.58 -0.74 6.41
N GLY A 166 1.42 -1.93 6.98
CA GLY A 166 1.09 -3.12 6.20
C GLY A 166 0.69 -4.33 7.05
N HIS A 167 -0.03 -5.25 6.42
CA HIS A 167 -0.45 -6.54 7.00
C HIS A 167 0.23 -7.71 6.30
N SER A 168 0.56 -8.78 7.03
CA SER A 168 1.22 -9.97 6.48
C SER A 168 2.51 -9.59 5.72
N LEU A 169 2.67 -10.02 4.47
CA LEU A 169 3.78 -9.60 3.60
C LEU A 169 3.88 -8.07 3.42
N GLY A 170 2.76 -7.36 3.45
CA GLY A 170 2.76 -5.90 3.41
C GLY A 170 3.48 -5.28 4.61
N GLY A 171 3.40 -5.91 5.79
CA GLY A 171 4.14 -5.46 6.96
C GLY A 171 5.64 -5.75 6.87
N TYR A 172 6.05 -6.82 6.18
CA TYR A 172 7.46 -7.04 5.82
C TYR A 172 7.95 -5.95 4.87
N LEU A 173 7.18 -5.64 3.82
CA LEU A 173 7.49 -4.55 2.88
C LEU A 173 7.61 -3.19 3.58
N ALA A 174 6.76 -2.90 4.56
CA ALA A 174 6.85 -1.68 5.35
C ALA A 174 8.17 -1.57 6.14
N GLN A 175 8.67 -2.68 6.68
CA GLN A 175 9.98 -2.73 7.35
C GLN A 175 11.14 -2.57 6.35
N MET A 176 11.05 -3.23 5.19
CA MET A 176 12.05 -3.07 4.13
C MET A 176 12.09 -1.65 3.58
N ALA A 177 10.93 -1.01 3.43
CA ALA A 177 10.83 0.38 3.04
C ALA A 177 11.54 1.32 4.02
N LEU A 178 11.42 1.06 5.33
CA LEU A 178 12.17 1.79 6.36
C LEU A 178 13.69 1.62 6.15
N ILE A 179 14.18 0.40 5.98
CA ILE A 179 15.61 0.12 5.73
C ILE A 179 16.09 0.84 4.46
N TYR A 180 15.26 0.87 3.42
CA TYR A 180 15.56 1.58 2.18
C TYR A 180 15.72 3.08 2.41
N CYS A 181 14.84 3.68 3.21
CA CYS A 181 14.89 5.11 3.53
C CYS A 181 16.06 5.47 4.45
N ASP A 182 16.33 4.68 5.49
CA ASP A 182 17.29 5.04 6.55
C ASP A 182 18.74 4.63 6.26
N ILE A 183 18.93 3.56 5.50
CA ILE A 183 20.24 2.92 5.34
C ILE A 183 20.64 2.91 3.88
N LYS A 184 19.87 2.21 3.03
CA LYS A 184 20.32 1.86 1.68
C LYS A 184 20.31 3.02 0.70
N TYR A 185 19.23 3.80 0.69
CA TYR A 185 18.99 4.87 -0.27
C TYR A 185 18.80 6.22 0.42
N LYS A 186 19.36 6.40 1.61
CA LYS A 186 19.25 7.65 2.39
C LYS A 186 19.65 8.89 1.59
N ASP A 187 20.66 8.78 0.73
CA ASP A 187 21.11 9.91 -0.10
C ASP A 187 20.17 10.20 -1.28
N LYS A 188 19.37 9.21 -1.70
CA LYS A 188 18.42 9.31 -2.83
C LYS A 188 17.01 9.67 -2.35
N LEU A 189 16.58 9.08 -1.23
CA LEU A 189 15.30 9.28 -0.57
C LEU A 189 15.48 10.30 0.54
N SER A 190 15.02 11.53 0.31
CA SER A 190 15.14 12.64 1.26
C SER A 190 14.10 12.59 2.40
N PHE A 191 13.68 11.39 2.79
CA PHE A 191 12.70 11.17 3.84
C PHE A 191 12.89 9.81 4.50
N SER A 192 12.32 9.67 5.70
CA SER A 192 12.19 8.39 6.40
C SER A 192 10.87 8.39 7.17
N PRO A 193 10.20 7.23 7.32
CA PRO A 193 8.99 7.15 8.11
C PRO A 193 9.26 7.44 9.58
N ASN A 194 8.36 8.18 10.22
CA ASN A 194 8.45 8.47 11.65
C ASN A 194 7.95 7.29 12.50
N GLU A 195 7.06 6.49 11.93
CA GLU A 195 6.40 5.38 12.59
C GLU A 195 6.14 4.29 11.54
N VAL A 196 6.28 3.03 11.96
CA VAL A 196 5.98 1.86 11.14
C VAL A 196 4.99 0.96 11.91
N TYR A 197 3.86 0.65 11.29
CA TYR A 197 2.82 -0.21 11.86
C TYR A 197 2.68 -1.49 11.06
N THR A 198 3.00 -2.61 11.67
CA THR A 198 2.93 -3.93 11.03
C THR A 198 1.93 -4.81 11.75
N PHE A 199 1.07 -5.49 10.99
CA PHE A 199 0.08 -6.41 11.51
C PHE A 199 0.36 -7.82 10.99
N ASN A 200 0.62 -8.77 11.88
CA ASN A 200 0.92 -10.16 11.53
C ASN A 200 2.06 -10.31 10.50
N ALA A 201 3.09 -9.46 10.59
CA ALA A 201 4.19 -9.44 9.63
C ALA A 201 5.30 -10.42 10.03
N PRO A 202 5.95 -11.08 9.04
CA PRO A 202 7.16 -11.84 9.30
C PRO A 202 8.34 -10.90 9.64
N SER A 203 9.32 -11.44 10.37
CA SER A 203 10.54 -10.73 10.75
C SER A 203 11.46 -10.50 9.54
N VAL A 204 12.06 -9.31 9.46
CA VAL A 204 13.07 -8.97 8.43
C VAL A 204 14.43 -9.65 8.62
N TYR A 205 14.75 -10.13 9.82
CA TYR A 205 16.02 -10.82 10.11
C TYR A 205 15.94 -12.35 10.05
N GLY A 206 14.80 -12.88 9.60
CA GLY A 206 14.60 -14.31 9.48
C GLY A 206 14.21 -14.99 10.80
N TRP A 207 13.37 -16.01 10.63
CA TRP A 207 13.06 -17.03 11.60
C TRP A 207 14.35 -17.83 11.84
N ASN A 208 15.08 -17.53 12.90
CA ASN A 208 16.11 -18.45 13.40
C ASN A 208 15.38 -19.68 13.95
N GLY A 209 15.07 -20.61 13.05
CA GLY A 209 14.69 -21.97 13.44
C GLY A 209 15.84 -22.54 14.26
N SER A 210 15.58 -22.66 15.55
CA SER A 210 16.31 -23.52 16.48
C SER A 210 16.35 -24.96 15.98
#